data_AF-A0A6N3JY83-F1
#
_entry.id   AF-A0A6N3JY83-F1
#
_cell.length_a   1.000
_cell.length_b   1.000
_cell.length_c   1.000
_cell.angle_alpha   90.00
_cell.angle_beta   90.00
_cell.angle_gamma   90.00
#
_symmetry.space_group_name_H-M   'P 1'
#
loop_
_entity.id
_entity.type
_entity.pdbx_description
1 polymer ?
#
loop_
_entity_poly.entity_id
_entity_poly.type
_entity_poly.pdbx_seq_one_letter_code
_entity_poly.pdbx_strand_id
1 'polypeptide(L)'
;MSAHILQCVWPIIDDSRTRNELIAEAKADLDKLAEQAHANITGPGIWTVADAADVPGWSGYAPGMVLIANVPAEPYGSVRDHTKVDPKPDFAVVERLIAGNPPAKVRPTERTAAMAVMAHRGTGAEYEAVASRFGVTHDAVNQAVTRTRRRERQAAA
;
A
#
# COMPACT_ATOMS: atom_id res chain seq x y z
N MET A 1 20.50 6.96 -2.71
CA MET A 1 19.99 5.60 -2.41
C MET A 1 19.90 4.87 -3.72
N SER A 2 20.62 3.77 -3.90
CA SER A 2 20.53 2.97 -5.12
C SER A 2 19.22 2.20 -5.09
N ALA A 3 18.34 2.44 -6.06
CA ALA A 3 17.14 1.62 -6.21
C ALA A 3 17.59 0.19 -6.56
N HIS A 4 17.28 -0.79 -5.71
CA HIS A 4 17.50 -2.18 -6.06
C HIS A 4 16.45 -2.58 -7.09
N ILE A 5 16.86 -3.36 -8.10
CA ILE A 5 15.94 -3.92 -9.09
C ILE A 5 15.80 -5.40 -8.78
N LEU A 6 14.57 -5.85 -8.56
CA LEU A 6 14.23 -7.25 -8.55
C LEU A 6 13.86 -7.66 -9.97
N GLN A 7 14.57 -8.64 -10.51
CA GLN A 7 14.27 -9.25 -11.80
C GLN A 7 13.51 -10.56 -11.56
N CYS A 8 12.28 -10.63 -12.05
CA CYS A 8 11.47 -11.84 -12.05
C CYS A 8 11.31 -12.34 -13.49
N VAL A 9 11.33 -13.66 -13.69
CA VAL A 9 11.28 -14.28 -15.02
C VAL A 9 10.26 -15.42 -15.01
N TRP A 10 9.40 -15.47 -16.04
CA TRP A 10 8.40 -16.51 -16.25
C TRP A 10 8.57 -17.13 -17.64
N PRO A 11 8.51 -18.47 -17.77
CA PRO A 11 8.50 -19.13 -19.07
C PRO A 11 7.17 -18.89 -19.79
N ILE A 12 7.23 -18.61 -21.09
CA ILE A 12 6.05 -18.52 -21.96
C ILE A 12 5.83 -19.90 -22.56
N ILE A 13 4.85 -20.62 -22.03
CA ILE A 13 4.47 -21.97 -22.50
C ILE A 13 3.49 -21.87 -23.67
N ASP A 14 2.62 -20.86 -23.65
CA ASP A 14 1.59 -20.60 -24.66
C ASP A 14 1.88 -19.27 -25.35
N ASP A 15 2.42 -19.35 -26.57
CA ASP A 15 2.80 -18.20 -27.39
C ASP A 15 1.61 -17.56 -28.14
N SER A 16 0.43 -18.19 -28.07
CA SER A 16 -0.80 -17.63 -28.64
C SER A 16 -1.39 -16.51 -27.78
N ARG A 17 -0.97 -16.41 -26.51
CA ARG A 17 -1.42 -15.37 -25.58
C ARG A 17 -0.83 -14.01 -25.91
N THR A 18 -1.65 -12.98 -25.74
CA THR A 18 -1.18 -11.61 -25.89
C THR A 18 -0.26 -11.23 -24.72
N ARG A 19 0.64 -10.27 -24.98
CA ARG A 19 1.54 -9.72 -23.95
C ARG A 19 0.79 -9.23 -22.70
N ASN A 20 -0.41 -8.65 -22.86
CA ASN A 20 -1.19 -8.15 -21.73
C ASN A 20 -1.74 -9.28 -20.85
N GLU A 21 -2.15 -10.40 -21.45
CA GLU A 21 -2.61 -11.59 -20.72
C GLU A 21 -1.46 -12.23 -19.94
N LEU A 22 -0.29 -12.37 -20.58
CA LEU A 22 0.93 -12.86 -19.92
C LEU A 22 1.33 -11.96 -18.73
N ILE A 23 1.28 -10.64 -18.89
CA ILE A 23 1.56 -9.69 -17.80
C ILE A 23 0.51 -9.81 -16.68
N ALA A 24 -0.77 -9.96 -17.00
CA ALA A 24 -1.82 -10.08 -16.01
C ALA A 24 -1.65 -11.33 -15.15
N GLU A 25 -1.30 -12.46 -15.76
CA GLU A 25 -0.98 -13.71 -15.08
C GLU A 25 0.28 -13.57 -14.21
N ALA A 26 1.38 -13.07 -14.78
CA ALA A 26 2.64 -12.90 -14.05
C ALA A 26 2.52 -11.90 -12.87
N LYS A 27 1.69 -10.86 -13.00
CA LYS A 27 1.41 -9.92 -11.90
C LYS A 27 0.76 -10.59 -10.69
N ALA A 28 -0.03 -11.65 -10.89
CA ALA A 28 -0.66 -12.35 -9.77
C ALA A 28 0.34 -13.13 -8.91
N ASP A 29 1.47 -13.53 -9.49
CA ASP A 29 2.55 -14.25 -8.78
C ASP A 29 3.71 -13.34 -8.35
N LEU A 30 3.74 -12.11 -8.86
CA LEU A 30 4.82 -11.14 -8.60
C LEU A 30 5.03 -10.89 -7.10
N ASP A 31 3.97 -10.74 -6.31
CA ASP A 31 4.08 -10.53 -4.87
C ASP A 31 4.69 -11.74 -4.14
N LYS A 32 4.39 -12.97 -4.58
CA LYS A 32 4.97 -14.19 -4.02
C LYS A 32 6.45 -14.31 -4.35
N LEU A 33 6.85 -13.97 -5.58
CA LEU A 33 8.26 -13.97 -5.99
C LEU A 33 9.06 -12.91 -5.22
N ALA A 34 8.48 -11.73 -5.00
CA ALA A 34 9.08 -10.71 -4.16
C ALA A 34 9.27 -11.19 -2.71
N GLU A 35 8.27 -11.89 -2.16
CA GLU A 35 8.36 -12.50 -0.83
C GLU A 35 9.48 -13.53 -0.73
N GLN A 36 9.57 -14.44 -1.70
CA GLN A 36 10.65 -15.45 -1.78
C GLN A 36 12.03 -14.83 -1.94
N ALA A 37 12.13 -13.72 -2.67
CA ALA A 37 13.37 -12.96 -2.85
C ALA A 37 13.70 -12.05 -1.65
N HIS A 38 12.90 -12.12 -0.60
CA HIS A 38 12.95 -11.23 0.55
C HIS A 38 12.98 -9.74 0.17
N ALA A 39 12.08 -9.30 -0.70
CA ALA A 39 12.04 -7.95 -1.23
C ALA A 39 10.63 -7.33 -1.20
N ASN A 40 10.56 -6.02 -1.00
CA ASN A 40 9.37 -5.19 -1.11
C ASN A 40 9.38 -4.44 -2.43
N ILE A 41 8.36 -4.62 -3.27
CA ILE A 41 8.20 -3.84 -4.50
C ILE A 41 7.78 -2.41 -4.15
N THR A 42 8.50 -1.42 -4.69
CA THR A 42 8.32 0.00 -4.34
C THR A 42 7.69 0.84 -5.44
N GLY A 43 7.52 0.29 -6.65
CA GLY A 43 7.00 1.03 -7.79
C GLY A 43 6.68 0.14 -9.00
N PRO A 44 6.26 0.76 -10.13
CA PRO A 44 5.87 0.01 -11.32
C PRO A 44 7.07 -0.69 -11.97
N GLY A 45 6.84 -1.91 -12.47
CA GLY A 45 7.84 -2.68 -13.20
C GLY A 45 7.87 -2.40 -14.70
N ILE A 46 9.04 -2.63 -15.30
CA ILE A 46 9.24 -2.68 -16.74
C ILE A 46 9.17 -4.14 -17.18
N TRP A 47 8.32 -4.42 -18.18
CA TRP A 47 8.04 -5.77 -18.67
C TRP A 47 8.64 -5.99 -20.04
N THR A 48 9.40 -7.06 -20.24
CA THR A 48 10.08 -7.37 -21.51
C THR A 48 9.88 -8.84 -21.84
N VAL A 49 9.73 -9.18 -23.13
CA VAL A 49 9.74 -10.57 -23.60
C VAL A 49 11.08 -10.79 -24.32
N ALA A 50 11.78 -11.87 -24.00
CA ALA A 50 13.08 -12.20 -24.56
C ALA A 50 13.21 -13.70 -24.82
N ASP A 51 14.19 -14.09 -25.63
CA ASP A 51 14.57 -15.50 -25.77
C ASP A 51 15.19 -15.98 -24.45
N ALA A 52 14.83 -17.19 -24.02
CA ALA A 52 15.37 -17.81 -22.81
C ALA A 52 16.90 -17.98 -22.87
N ALA A 53 17.47 -18.13 -24.07
CA ALA A 53 18.91 -18.22 -24.27
C ALA A 53 19.67 -16.93 -23.88
N ASP A 54 19.01 -15.78 -23.99
CA ASP A 54 19.59 -14.46 -23.69
C ASP A 54 19.43 -14.06 -22.21
N VAL A 55 18.69 -14.85 -21.43
CA VAL A 55 18.39 -14.55 -20.02
C VAL A 55 19.28 -15.39 -19.10
N PRO A 56 20.11 -14.76 -18.23
CA PRO A 56 20.95 -15.48 -17.29
C PRO A 56 20.16 -16.45 -16.40
N GLY A 57 20.60 -17.71 -16.35
CA GLY A 57 19.94 -18.77 -15.58
C GLY A 57 18.78 -19.47 -16.29
N TRP A 58 18.40 -19.04 -17.51
CA TRP A 58 17.27 -19.60 -18.28
C TRP A 58 17.66 -20.31 -19.57
N SER A 59 18.96 -20.42 -19.88
CA SER A 59 19.44 -21.08 -21.10
C SER A 59 18.99 -22.54 -21.25
N GLY A 60 18.67 -23.24 -20.14
CA GLY A 60 18.13 -24.60 -20.17
C GLY A 60 16.68 -24.70 -20.66
N TYR A 61 15.97 -23.58 -20.79
CA TYR A 61 14.63 -23.51 -21.35
C TYR A 61 14.64 -23.20 -22.87
N ALA A 62 15.82 -23.08 -23.48
CA ALA A 62 15.94 -22.91 -24.92
C ALA A 62 15.67 -24.24 -25.68
N PRO A 63 14.96 -24.21 -26.82
CA PRO A 63 14.32 -23.05 -27.43
C PRO A 63 13.03 -22.66 -26.69
N GLY A 64 12.88 -21.38 -26.33
CA GLY A 64 11.71 -20.90 -25.58
C GLY A 64 11.78 -19.41 -25.32
N MET A 65 10.62 -18.77 -25.13
CA MET A 65 10.51 -17.35 -24.80
C MET A 65 10.20 -17.20 -23.31
N VAL A 66 10.67 -16.10 -22.71
CA VAL A 66 10.40 -15.77 -21.31
C VAL A 66 9.88 -14.34 -21.19
N LEU A 67 8.98 -14.13 -20.24
CA LEU A 67 8.55 -12.82 -19.79
C LEU A 67 9.41 -12.39 -18.59
N ILE A 68 9.97 -11.19 -18.66
CA ILE A 68 10.83 -10.60 -17.64
C ILE A 68 10.12 -9.38 -17.04
N ALA A 69 10.08 -9.29 -15.72
CA ALA A 69 9.71 -8.08 -14.99
C ALA A 69 10.90 -7.54 -14.22
N ASN A 70 11.28 -6.29 -14.52
CA ASN A 70 12.25 -5.53 -13.74
C ASN A 70 11.48 -4.55 -12.87
N VAL A 71 11.34 -4.85 -11.58
CA VAL A 71 10.60 -4.01 -10.64
C VAL A 71 11.55 -3.33 -9.67
N PRO A 72 11.34 -2.04 -9.37
CA PRO A 72 12.05 -1.39 -8.27
C PRO A 72 11.61 -2.05 -6.96
N ALA A 73 12.60 -2.49 -6.17
CA ALA A 73 12.39 -3.19 -4.93
C ALA A 73 13.39 -2.74 -3.87
N GLU A 74 13.09 -3.06 -2.62
CA GLU A 74 14.00 -2.86 -1.48
C GLU A 74 14.02 -4.14 -0.62
N PRO A 75 15.14 -4.51 0.01
CA PRO A 75 15.21 -5.71 0.86
C PRO A 75 14.18 -5.70 1.99
N TYR A 76 13.66 -6.86 2.39
CA TYR A 76 12.93 -6.97 3.65
C TYR A 76 13.85 -6.54 4.80
N GLY A 77 13.37 -5.64 5.64
CA GLY A 77 14.17 -5.08 6.72
C GLY A 77 15.06 -3.90 6.31
N SER A 78 15.08 -3.47 5.02
CA SER A 78 15.27 -2.05 4.77
C SER A 78 14.03 -1.39 5.36
N VAL A 79 14.19 -0.92 6.58
CA VAL A 79 13.21 -0.10 7.26
C VAL A 79 12.89 1.02 6.29
N ARG A 80 11.79 0.92 5.55
CA ARG A 80 11.00 2.12 5.22
C ARG A 80 10.98 2.83 6.53
N ASP A 81 11.50 4.04 6.62
CA ASP A 81 11.64 4.71 7.90
C ASP A 81 10.27 4.94 8.56
N HIS A 82 9.72 3.89 9.18
CA HIS A 82 8.52 3.92 10.00
C HIS A 82 8.86 4.50 11.36
N THR A 83 10.11 4.95 11.59
CA THR A 83 10.43 5.82 12.73
C THR A 83 9.93 7.25 12.54
N LYS A 84 9.30 7.57 11.40
CA LYS A 84 8.06 8.35 11.47
C LYS A 84 6.97 7.47 12.07
N VAL A 85 7.12 7.15 13.36
CA VAL A 85 5.99 6.82 14.22
C VAL A 85 4.99 7.92 13.91
N ASP A 86 3.85 7.57 13.30
CA ASP A 86 2.73 8.51 13.13
C ASP A 86 2.59 9.16 14.51
N PRO A 87 2.99 10.44 14.69
CA PRO A 87 3.15 10.96 16.02
C PRO A 87 1.77 10.87 16.64
N LYS A 88 1.69 10.22 17.82
CA LYS A 88 0.43 9.98 18.52
C LYS A 88 -0.38 11.28 18.46
N PRO A 89 -1.68 11.19 18.11
CA PRO A 89 -2.50 12.39 18.05
C PRO A 89 -2.37 13.10 19.40
N ASP A 90 -2.13 14.40 19.36
CA ASP A 90 -2.18 15.20 20.57
C ASP A 90 -3.65 15.27 20.98
N PHE A 91 -4.00 14.56 22.06
CA PHE A 91 -5.38 14.46 22.50
C PHE A 91 -5.95 15.81 22.94
N ALA A 92 -5.12 16.76 23.36
CA ALA A 92 -5.59 18.12 23.65
C ALA A 92 -6.03 18.85 22.36
N VAL A 93 -5.33 18.62 21.24
CA VAL A 93 -5.74 19.14 19.92
C VAL A 93 -7.00 18.43 19.43
N VAL A 94 -7.12 17.12 19.63
CA VAL A 94 -8.31 16.34 19.29
C VAL A 94 -9.55 16.83 20.05
N GLU A 95 -9.45 17.06 21.36
CA GLU A 95 -10.55 17.59 22.17
C GLU A 95 -10.98 18.98 21.71
N ARG A 96 -10.03 19.85 21.38
CA ARG A 96 -10.30 21.18 20.83
C ARG A 96 -11.01 21.13 19.47
N LEU A 97 -10.66 20.17 18.61
CA LEU A 97 -11.36 19.93 17.34
C LEU A 97 -12.81 19.48 17.58
N ILE A 98 -13.03 18.57 18.53
CA ILE A 98 -14.37 18.11 18.93
C ILE A 98 -15.19 19.26 19.52
N ALA A 99 -14.56 20.15 20.30
CA ALA A 99 -15.21 21.32 20.89
C ALA A 99 -15.49 22.46 19.88
N GLY A 100 -14.91 22.41 18.68
CA GLY A 100 -15.16 23.39 17.61
C GLY A 100 -14.24 24.59 17.65
N ASN A 101 -13.12 24.47 18.36
CA ASN A 101 -12.09 25.49 18.47
C ASN A 101 -10.74 24.96 17.91
N PRO A 102 -10.65 24.72 16.59
CA PRO A 102 -9.47 24.14 15.98
C PRO A 102 -8.26 25.07 16.17
N PRO A 103 -7.09 24.55 16.56
CA PRO A 103 -5.85 25.34 16.53
C PRO A 103 -5.44 25.65 15.09
N ALA A 104 -4.58 26.65 14.90
CA ALA A 104 -4.10 27.07 13.58
C ALA A 104 -3.33 25.97 12.82
N LYS A 105 -2.75 25.00 13.53
CA LYS A 105 -2.05 23.85 12.95
C LYS A 105 -2.71 22.57 13.46
N VAL A 106 -3.30 21.80 12.54
CA VAL A 106 -3.94 20.51 12.82
C VAL A 106 -3.30 19.47 11.92
N ARG A 107 -2.77 18.41 12.52
CA ARG A 107 -2.18 17.29 11.80
C ARG A 107 -3.28 16.37 11.26
N PRO A 108 -3.03 15.68 10.13
CA PRO A 108 -3.98 14.68 9.61
C PRO A 108 -4.36 13.63 10.65
N THR A 109 -3.41 13.19 11.48
CA THR A 109 -3.64 12.21 12.56
C THR A 109 -4.62 12.69 13.62
N GLU A 110 -4.56 13.97 14.01
CA GLU A 110 -5.48 14.60 14.96
C GLU A 110 -6.89 14.75 14.36
N ARG A 111 -6.97 15.12 13.07
CA ARG A 111 -8.24 15.21 12.34
C ARG A 111 -8.92 13.84 12.24
N THR A 112 -8.16 12.80 11.88
CA THR A 112 -8.66 11.42 11.84
C THR A 112 -9.13 10.94 13.20
N ALA A 113 -8.37 11.21 14.27
CA ALA A 113 -8.76 10.86 15.62
C ALA A 113 -10.05 11.59 16.07
N ALA A 114 -10.16 12.89 15.80
CA ALA A 114 -11.36 13.67 16.14
C ALA A 114 -12.61 13.17 15.40
N MET A 115 -12.50 12.87 14.10
CA MET A 115 -13.59 12.28 13.31
C MET A 115 -14.02 10.93 13.88
N ALA A 116 -13.07 10.06 14.22
CA ALA A 116 -13.36 8.75 14.80
C ALA A 116 -14.05 8.87 16.17
N VAL A 117 -13.58 9.77 17.05
CA VAL A 117 -14.18 9.99 18.37
C VAL A 117 -15.60 10.54 18.25
N MET A 118 -15.85 11.51 17.37
CA MET A 118 -17.22 12.03 17.16
C MET A 118 -18.14 10.96 16.57
N ALA A 119 -17.67 10.20 15.59
CA ALA A 119 -18.43 9.08 15.02
C ALA A 119 -18.74 7.96 16.04
N HIS A 120 -17.89 7.77 17.04
CA HIS A 120 -18.12 6.83 18.14
C HIS A 120 -19.07 7.37 19.23
N ARG A 121 -19.12 8.69 19.42
CA ARG A 121 -20.02 9.36 20.40
C ARG A 121 -21.43 9.56 19.84
N GLY A 122 -21.58 9.66 18.52
CA GLY A 122 -22.85 9.86 17.84
C GLY A 122 -23.57 8.57 17.49
N THR A 123 -24.85 8.49 17.82
CA THR A 123 -25.77 7.44 17.36
C THR A 123 -26.09 7.63 15.87
N GLY A 124 -25.22 7.21 14.93
CA GLY A 124 -25.53 6.98 13.49
C GLY A 124 -25.99 8.17 12.63
N ALA A 125 -26.87 9.05 13.11
CA ALA A 125 -27.38 10.26 12.49
C ALA A 125 -26.35 11.42 12.47
N GLU A 126 -25.18 11.25 13.08
CA GLU A 126 -24.17 12.30 13.20
C GLU A 126 -23.00 12.16 12.21
N TYR A 127 -22.93 11.09 11.41
CA TYR A 127 -21.85 10.94 10.42
C TYR A 127 -21.89 12.05 9.36
N GLU A 128 -23.09 12.48 8.94
CA GLU A 128 -23.26 13.63 8.03
C GLU A 128 -22.88 14.95 8.70
N ALA A 129 -23.18 15.11 9.99
CA ALA A 129 -22.76 16.30 10.75
C ALA A 129 -21.24 16.36 10.91
N VAL A 130 -20.58 15.22 11.13
CA VAL A 130 -19.11 15.11 11.17
C VAL A 130 -18.51 15.37 9.78
N ALA A 131 -19.07 14.76 8.73
CA ALA A 131 -18.66 14.97 7.35
C ALA A 131 -18.72 16.46 6.97
N SER A 132 -19.85 17.12 7.25
CA SER A 132 -20.06 18.55 7.03
C SER A 132 -19.06 19.40 7.82
N ARG A 133 -18.87 19.10 9.11
CA ARG A 133 -17.96 19.83 10.00
C ARG A 133 -16.49 19.77 9.55
N PHE A 134 -16.07 18.67 8.95
CA PHE A 134 -14.73 18.53 8.41
C PHE A 134 -14.66 18.77 6.91
N GLY A 135 -15.75 19.11 6.22
CA GLY A 135 -15.77 19.25 4.76
C GLY A 135 -15.27 18.01 4.03
N VAL A 136 -15.60 16.81 4.54
CA VAL A 136 -15.23 15.51 3.96
C VAL A 136 -16.48 14.72 3.60
N THR A 137 -16.33 13.66 2.81
CA THR A 137 -17.43 12.75 2.48
C THR A 137 -17.75 11.80 3.63
N HIS A 138 -18.98 11.30 3.67
CA HIS A 138 -19.41 10.26 4.60
C HIS A 138 -18.48 9.03 4.56
N ASP A 139 -18.05 8.60 3.36
CA ASP A 139 -17.11 7.49 3.19
C ASP A 139 -15.75 7.76 3.82
N ALA A 140 -15.26 8.99 3.79
CA ALA A 140 -14.01 9.35 4.46
C ALA A 140 -14.12 9.21 5.99
N VAL A 141 -15.29 9.51 6.56
CA VAL A 141 -15.57 9.31 8.00
C VAL A 141 -15.60 7.80 8.32
N ASN A 142 -16.26 6.99 7.49
CA ASN A 142 -16.29 5.52 7.65
C ASN A 142 -14.90 4.88 7.55
N GLN A 143 -14.07 5.34 6.61
CA GLN A 143 -12.69 4.89 6.49
C GLN A 143 -11.85 5.28 7.72
N ALA A 144 -12.07 6.48 8.27
CA ALA A 144 -11.40 6.93 9.49
C ALA A 144 -11.72 6.04 10.69
N VAL A 145 -13.01 5.72 10.91
CA VAL A 145 -13.45 4.83 12.00
C VAL A 145 -12.85 3.42 11.84
N THR A 146 -12.90 2.87 10.63
CA THR A 146 -12.37 1.53 10.34
C THR A 146 -10.86 1.45 10.59
N ARG A 147 -10.11 2.49 10.19
CA ARG A 147 -8.65 2.57 10.44
C ARG A 147 -8.33 2.63 11.93
N THR A 148 -9.07 3.42 12.70
CA THR A 148 -8.86 3.53 14.16
C THR A 148 -9.12 2.19 14.86
N ARG A 149 -10.22 1.50 14.54
CA ARG A 149 -10.54 0.18 15.13
C ARG A 149 -9.49 -0.89 14.78
N ARG A 150 -8.94 -0.86 13.57
CA ARG A 150 -7.86 -1.79 13.18
C ARG A 150 -6.59 -1.53 13.99
N ARG A 151 -6.26 -0.25 14.25
CA ARG A 151 -5.10 0.14 15.08
C ARG A 151 -5.27 -0.27 16.54
N GLU A 152 -6.46 -0.09 17.12
CA GLU A 152 -6.75 -0.53 18.49
C GLU A 152 -6.61 -2.05 18.65
N ARG A 153 -7.11 -2.83 17.68
CA ARG A 153 -6.96 -4.29 17.68
C ARG A 153 -5.50 -4.74 17.56
N GLN A 154 -4.69 -4.03 16.79
CA GLN A 154 -3.26 -4.33 16.64
C GLN A 154 -2.41 -3.92 17.84
N ALA A 155 -2.86 -2.94 18.65
CA ALA A 155 -2.17 -2.51 19.85
C ALA A 155 -2.52 -3.35 21.10
N ALA A 156 -3.59 -4.15 21.03
CA ALA A 156 -4.06 -5.03 22.10
C ALA A 156 -3.63 -6.51 21.94
N ALA A 157 -2.91 -6.83 20.86
CA ALA A 157 -2.33 -8.13 20.56
C ALA A 157 -0.81 -8.08 20.79
#